data_AF-A0AAX3U918-F1
#
_entry.id   AF-A0AAX3U918-F1
#
_cell.length_a   1.000
_cell.length_b   1.000
_cell.length_c   1.000
_cell.angle_alpha   90.00
_cell.angle_beta   90.00
_cell.angle_gamma   90.00
#
_symmetry.space_group_name_H-M   'P 1'
#
loop_
_entity.id
_entity.type
_entity.pdbx_description
1 polymer ?
#
loop_
_entity_poly.entity_id
_entity_poly.type
_entity_poly.pdbx_seq_one_letter_code
_entity_poly.pdbx_strand_id
1 'polypeptide(L)'
;MNYGDKSLFWLVPINWLCIVMGIPYVLSMLVYPLVVGDWNYVHSVWYTWQSLNTGVLAFVASILALNAVRYSEEKKRQRNFVASKAFLPQALSELNSYCNACAPLVIEAWKRAIDRNDRCKTPLTNRLPDLPNGYQQVFKECISEASPEVAERLAYILVRLQIHHSRTESLIEDFSPESTALLVPRSLMTQVFALAELQSLISQLFDYARGTKDFDNSSLSVDSFFSFYRLWKIDIEDHDDLEGFTERNHGKRWNT
;
A
#
# COMPACT_ATOMS: atom_id res chain seq x y z
N MET A 1 1.46 2.97 13.02
CA MET A 1 1.32 2.09 14.22
C MET A 1 1.12 0.67 13.71
N ASN A 2 2.19 -0.13 13.72
CA ASN A 2 2.36 -1.34 12.90
C ASN A 2 1.47 -2.51 13.33
N TYR A 3 0.66 -3.02 12.40
CA TYR A 3 -0.17 -4.23 12.62
C TYR A 3 0.68 -5.51 12.80
N GLY A 4 1.93 -5.51 12.30
CA GLY A 4 2.88 -6.61 12.49
C GLY A 4 3.35 -6.78 13.95
N ASP A 5 3.39 -5.69 14.72
CA ASP A 5 3.98 -5.66 16.07
C ASP A 5 3.07 -6.30 17.14
N LYS A 6 1.74 -6.29 16.89
CA LYS A 6 0.76 -6.93 17.79
C LYS A 6 0.83 -8.46 17.79
N SER A 7 1.33 -9.06 16.71
CA SER A 7 1.46 -10.53 16.63
C SER A 7 2.63 -11.06 17.46
N LEU A 8 3.66 -10.23 17.69
CA LEU A 8 4.82 -10.56 18.52
C LEU A 8 4.58 -10.29 20.02
N PHE A 9 3.68 -9.36 20.36
CA PHE A 9 3.42 -8.96 21.75
C PHE A 9 2.94 -10.11 22.65
N TRP A 10 2.23 -11.10 22.08
CA TRP A 10 1.78 -12.30 22.81
C TRP A 10 2.85 -13.39 22.93
N LEU A 11 3.91 -13.36 22.10
CA LEU A 11 4.96 -14.38 22.13
C LEU A 11 5.90 -14.21 23.32
N VAL A 12 6.18 -12.97 23.71
CA VAL A 12 6.99 -12.66 24.89
C VAL A 12 6.38 -13.26 26.18
N PRO A 13 5.08 -13.06 26.49
CA PRO A 13 4.46 -13.67 27.66
C PRO A 13 4.28 -15.19 27.52
N ILE A 14 4.02 -15.73 26.33
CA ILE A 14 3.94 -17.19 26.12
C ILE A 14 5.29 -17.85 26.37
N ASN A 15 6.38 -17.28 25.85
CA ASN A 15 7.73 -17.79 26.08
C ASN A 15 8.10 -17.74 27.57
N TRP A 16 7.75 -16.65 28.26
CA TRP A 16 7.94 -16.53 29.71
C TRP A 16 7.13 -17.56 30.49
N LEU A 17 5.85 -17.76 30.14
CA LEU A 17 5.00 -18.77 30.76
C LEU A 17 5.57 -20.19 30.54
N CYS A 18 6.05 -20.49 29.33
CA CYS A 18 6.69 -21.76 29.02
C CYS A 18 7.96 -21.99 29.84
N ILE A 19 8.78 -20.95 30.05
CA ILE A 19 9.99 -21.04 30.88
C ILE A 19 9.60 -21.27 32.34
N VAL A 20 8.66 -20.48 32.88
CA VAL A 20 8.22 -20.57 34.27
C VAL A 20 7.58 -21.93 34.59
N MET A 21 6.79 -22.50 33.67
CA MET A 21 6.22 -23.84 33.83
C MET A 21 7.21 -24.97 33.49
N GLY A 22 8.18 -24.73 32.62
CA GLY A 22 9.21 -25.70 32.23
C GLY A 22 10.24 -25.97 33.34
N ILE A 23 10.59 -24.95 34.13
CA ILE A 23 11.55 -25.08 35.25
C ILE A 23 11.12 -26.15 36.29
N PRO A 24 9.90 -26.10 36.88
CA PRO A 24 9.50 -27.11 37.85
C PRO A 24 9.37 -28.50 37.23
N TYR A 25 9.00 -28.61 35.95
CA TYR A 25 8.98 -29.87 35.22
C TYR A 25 10.39 -30.48 35.11
N VAL A 26 11.37 -29.71 34.64
CA VAL A 26 12.77 -30.16 34.52
C VAL A 26 13.36 -30.52 35.88
N LEU A 27 13.10 -29.71 36.91
CA LEU A 27 13.57 -29.98 38.27
C LEU A 27 12.98 -31.28 38.83
N SER A 28 11.69 -31.53 38.61
CA SER A 28 10.99 -32.69 39.18
C SER A 28 11.20 -33.98 38.39
N MET A 29 11.33 -33.92 37.07
CA MET A 29 11.46 -35.11 36.21
C MET A 29 12.91 -35.53 35.94
N LEU A 30 13.85 -34.58 35.92
CA LEU A 30 15.24 -34.85 35.56
C LEU A 30 16.15 -34.63 36.76
N VAL A 31 16.18 -33.42 37.33
CA VAL A 31 17.20 -33.06 38.33
C VAL A 31 17.03 -33.83 39.65
N TYR A 32 15.85 -33.79 40.27
CA TYR A 32 15.63 -34.43 41.57
C TYR A 32 15.79 -35.96 41.52
N PRO A 33 15.18 -36.69 40.56
CA PRO A 33 15.33 -38.14 40.49
C PRO A 33 16.76 -38.60 40.19
N LEU A 34 17.51 -37.85 39.36
CA LEU A 34 18.90 -38.20 39.01
C LEU A 34 19.90 -37.90 40.12
N VAL A 35 19.62 -36.93 41.00
CA VAL A 35 20.53 -36.55 42.11
C VAL A 35 20.28 -37.37 43.36
N VAL A 36 19.02 -37.74 43.63
CA VAL A 36 18.61 -38.37 44.91
C VAL A 36 18.37 -39.88 44.76
N GLY A 37 17.96 -40.35 43.57
CA GLY A 37 17.52 -41.73 43.36
C GLY A 37 18.51 -42.64 42.64
N ASP A 38 18.26 -43.94 42.72
CA ASP A 38 18.87 -44.92 41.82
C ASP A 38 18.11 -44.98 40.48
N TRP A 39 18.61 -45.75 39.52
CA TRP A 39 17.97 -45.87 38.20
C TRP A 39 16.52 -46.39 38.28
N ASN A 40 16.21 -47.24 39.27
CA ASN A 40 14.86 -47.76 39.47
C ASN A 40 13.89 -46.65 39.90
N TYR A 41 14.34 -45.75 40.78
CA TYR A 41 13.57 -44.58 41.19
C TYR A 41 13.27 -43.64 40.02
N VAL A 42 14.27 -43.34 39.18
CA VAL A 42 14.09 -42.51 37.97
C VAL A 42 13.03 -43.11 37.05
N HIS A 43 13.15 -44.41 36.77
CA HIS A 43 12.19 -45.11 35.91
C HIS A 43 10.78 -45.10 36.50
N SER A 44 10.64 -45.29 37.82
CA SER A 44 9.35 -45.22 38.50
C SER A 44 8.70 -43.84 38.38
N VAL A 45 9.46 -42.76 38.58
CA VAL A 45 8.95 -41.39 38.44
C VAL A 45 8.44 -41.14 37.02
N TRP A 46 9.21 -41.53 36.00
CA TRP A 46 8.79 -41.35 34.61
C TRP A 46 7.56 -42.19 34.24
N TYR A 47 7.46 -43.41 34.77
CA TYR A 47 6.31 -44.28 34.55
C TYR A 47 5.05 -43.72 35.22
N THR A 48 5.14 -43.28 36.47
CA THR A 48 4.00 -42.71 37.20
C THR A 48 3.49 -41.42 36.56
N TRP A 49 4.39 -40.58 36.04
CA TRP A 49 4.05 -39.31 35.40
C TRP A 49 4.05 -39.37 33.88
N GLN A 50 3.88 -40.55 33.29
CA GLN A 50 3.92 -40.77 31.85
C GLN A 50 2.94 -39.89 31.07
N SER A 51 1.72 -39.67 31.60
CA SER A 51 0.72 -38.79 30.99
C SER A 51 1.18 -37.33 30.93
N LEU A 52 1.83 -36.83 32.00
CA LEU A 52 2.40 -35.49 32.04
C LEU A 52 3.56 -35.35 31.03
N ASN A 53 4.46 -36.33 30.99
CA ASN A 53 5.55 -36.37 30.02
C ASN A 53 5.03 -36.37 28.58
N THR A 54 4.00 -37.16 28.31
CA THR A 54 3.32 -37.19 27.01
C THR A 54 2.71 -35.84 26.66
N GLY A 55 2.05 -35.18 27.63
CA GLY A 55 1.48 -33.84 27.46
C GLY A 55 2.53 -32.77 27.16
N VAL A 56 3.66 -32.77 27.87
CA VAL A 56 4.77 -31.83 27.63
C VAL A 56 5.38 -32.05 26.25
N LEU A 57 5.61 -33.30 25.84
CA LEU A 57 6.11 -33.61 24.50
C LEU A 57 5.13 -33.17 23.41
N ALA A 58 3.84 -33.43 23.58
CA ALA A 58 2.81 -32.98 22.66
C ALA A 58 2.75 -31.45 22.56
N PHE A 59 2.90 -30.75 23.69
CA PHE A 59 2.93 -29.29 23.73
C PHE A 59 4.16 -28.71 23.02
N VAL A 60 5.35 -29.25 23.28
CA VAL A 60 6.59 -28.85 22.59
C VAL A 60 6.48 -29.11 21.09
N ALA A 61 5.97 -30.28 20.69
CA ALA A 61 5.71 -30.60 19.28
C ALA A 61 4.75 -29.59 18.64
N SER A 62 3.70 -29.17 19.36
CA SER A 62 2.74 -28.17 18.87
C SER A 62 3.38 -26.80 18.66
N ILE A 63 4.26 -26.35 19.59
CA ILE A 63 5.01 -25.10 19.43
C ILE A 63 5.93 -25.17 18.21
N LEU A 64 6.68 -26.26 18.06
CA LEU A 64 7.57 -26.47 16.92
C LEU A 64 6.80 -26.48 15.60
N ALA A 65 5.66 -27.18 15.56
CA ALA A 65 4.79 -27.21 14.39
C ALA A 65 4.26 -25.81 14.04
N LEU A 66 3.77 -25.05 15.03
CA LEU A 66 3.29 -23.68 14.81
C LEU A 66 4.41 -22.76 14.27
N ASN A 67 5.60 -22.85 14.84
CA ASN A 67 6.76 -22.07 14.38
C ASN A 67 7.19 -22.45 12.96
N ALA A 68 7.19 -23.75 12.64
CA ALA A 68 7.48 -24.24 11.29
C ALA A 68 6.45 -23.73 10.27
N VAL A 69 5.16 -23.78 10.62
CA VAL A 69 4.07 -23.24 9.78
C VAL A 69 4.28 -21.74 9.54
N ARG A 70 4.44 -20.94 10.61
CA ARG A 70 4.67 -19.49 10.49
C ARG A 70 5.88 -19.14 9.64
N TYR A 71 7.00 -19.84 9.85
CA TYR A 71 8.21 -19.64 9.05
C TYR A 71 7.95 -19.96 7.57
N SER A 72 7.23 -21.04 7.28
CA SER A 72 6.88 -21.42 5.91
C SER A 72 5.93 -20.42 5.24
N GLU A 73 4.95 -19.89 5.98
CA GLU A 73 4.00 -18.88 5.51
C GLU A 73 4.71 -17.56 5.21
N GLU A 74 5.58 -17.09 6.11
CA GLU A 74 6.35 -15.88 5.91
C GLU A 74 7.28 -15.99 4.70
N LYS A 75 7.97 -17.13 4.55
CA LYS A 75 8.82 -17.37 3.37
C LYS A 75 8.01 -17.46 2.08
N LYS A 76 6.79 -18.01 2.14
CA LYS A 76 5.86 -18.03 1.00
C LYS A 76 5.39 -16.62 0.65
N ARG A 77 4.96 -15.83 1.64
CA ARG A 77 4.58 -14.41 1.51
C ARG A 77 5.67 -13.60 0.83
N GLN A 78 6.91 -13.71 1.31
CA GLN A 78 8.07 -13.01 0.73
C GLN A 78 8.32 -13.41 -0.72
N ARG A 79 8.28 -14.71 -1.03
CA ARG A 79 8.44 -15.20 -2.41
C ARG A 79 7.35 -14.70 -3.34
N ASN A 80 6.10 -14.76 -2.90
CA ASN A 80 4.95 -14.24 -3.65
C ASN A 80 5.11 -12.74 -3.88
N PHE A 81 5.47 -12.00 -2.85
CA PHE A 81 5.69 -10.55 -2.95
C PHE A 81 6.78 -10.22 -3.96
N VAL A 82 7.93 -10.90 -3.94
CA VAL A 82 9.01 -10.71 -4.93
C VAL A 82 8.53 -11.00 -6.35
N ALA A 83 7.77 -12.09 -6.53
CA ALA A 83 7.23 -12.45 -7.83
C ALA A 83 6.27 -11.38 -8.37
N SER A 84 5.31 -10.93 -7.57
CA SER A 84 4.36 -9.89 -7.99
C SER A 84 5.02 -8.52 -8.15
N LYS A 85 5.97 -8.17 -7.28
CA LYS A 85 6.76 -6.94 -7.37
C LYS A 85 7.55 -6.86 -8.69
N ALA A 86 7.99 -7.98 -9.26
CA ALA A 86 8.69 -7.99 -10.55
C ALA A 86 7.85 -7.43 -11.70
N PHE A 87 6.51 -7.50 -11.60
CA PHE A 87 5.59 -6.93 -12.60
C PHE A 87 5.16 -5.49 -12.28
N LEU A 88 5.45 -4.99 -11.08
CA LEU A 88 5.06 -3.66 -10.64
C LEU A 88 5.59 -2.53 -11.54
N PRO A 89 6.85 -2.55 -12.05
CA PRO A 89 7.34 -1.50 -12.95
C PRO A 89 6.49 -1.37 -14.23
N GLN A 90 6.04 -2.50 -14.78
CA GLN A 90 5.18 -2.51 -15.97
C GLN A 90 3.81 -1.92 -15.65
N ALA A 91 3.19 -2.34 -14.55
CA ALA A 91 1.91 -1.80 -14.09
C ALA A 91 1.98 -0.28 -13.84
N LEU A 92 3.06 0.20 -13.22
CA LEU A 92 3.29 1.64 -13.01
C LEU A 92 3.46 2.39 -14.35
N SER A 93 4.13 1.78 -15.33
CA SER A 93 4.28 2.36 -16.68
C SER A 93 2.93 2.50 -17.39
N GLU A 94 2.04 1.51 -17.27
CA GLU A 94 0.68 1.56 -17.80
C GLU A 94 -0.13 2.70 -17.16
N LEU A 95 -0.10 2.81 -15.83
CA LEU A 95 -0.78 3.89 -15.12
C LEU A 95 -0.21 5.27 -15.46
N ASN A 96 1.11 5.39 -15.59
CA ASN A 96 1.75 6.63 -15.99
C ASN A 96 1.36 7.04 -17.42
N SER A 97 1.28 6.07 -18.33
CA SER A 97 0.84 6.30 -19.71
C SER A 97 -0.62 6.76 -19.76
N TYR A 98 -1.49 6.13 -18.98
CA TYR A 98 -2.88 6.55 -18.81
C TYR A 98 -2.99 7.99 -18.27
N CYS A 99 -2.26 8.34 -17.21
CA CYS A 99 -2.28 9.70 -16.65
C CYS A 99 -1.83 10.75 -17.68
N ASN A 100 -0.77 10.46 -18.45
CA ASN A 100 -0.32 11.32 -19.53
C ASN A 100 -1.35 11.48 -20.65
N ALA A 101 -2.10 10.42 -20.96
CA ALA A 101 -3.16 10.47 -21.96
C ALA A 101 -4.39 11.26 -21.46
N CYS A 102 -4.66 11.28 -20.15
CA CYS A 102 -5.74 12.09 -19.57
C CYS A 102 -5.40 13.58 -19.50
N ALA A 103 -4.12 13.95 -19.41
CA ALA A 103 -3.71 15.33 -19.19
C ALA A 103 -4.25 16.31 -20.26
N PRO A 104 -4.13 16.06 -21.58
CA PRO A 104 -4.69 16.95 -22.60
C PRO A 104 -6.18 17.23 -22.43
N LEU A 105 -6.96 16.22 -22.02
CA LEU A 105 -8.41 16.35 -21.81
C LEU A 105 -8.73 17.26 -20.62
N VAL A 106 -8.11 17.02 -19.47
CA VAL A 106 -8.35 17.83 -18.27
C VAL A 106 -7.89 19.27 -18.49
N ILE A 107 -6.79 19.46 -19.21
CA ILE A 107 -6.26 20.78 -19.55
C ILE A 107 -7.17 21.51 -20.54
N GLU A 108 -7.69 20.83 -21.57
CA GLU A 108 -8.67 21.40 -22.49
C GLU A 108 -9.90 21.89 -21.71
N ALA A 109 -10.48 21.03 -20.87
CA ALA A 109 -11.64 21.37 -20.08
C ALA A 109 -11.37 22.59 -19.19
N TRP A 110 -10.22 22.64 -18.51
CA TRP A 110 -9.86 23.77 -17.66
C TRP A 110 -9.70 25.06 -18.45
N LYS A 111 -8.99 25.04 -19.59
CA LYS A 111 -8.81 26.22 -20.46
C LYS A 111 -10.14 26.74 -20.98
N ARG A 112 -11.05 25.85 -21.39
CA ARG A 112 -12.39 26.22 -21.84
C ARG A 112 -13.23 26.83 -20.73
N ALA A 113 -13.13 26.34 -19.50
CA ALA A 113 -13.83 26.95 -18.38
C ALA A 113 -13.31 28.35 -18.01
N ILE A 114 -12.02 28.63 -18.26
CA ILE A 114 -11.44 29.97 -18.05
C ILE A 114 -11.94 30.96 -19.12
N ASP A 115 -12.14 30.51 -20.36
CA ASP A 115 -12.66 31.37 -21.43
C ASP A 115 -14.11 31.76 -21.14
N ARG A 116 -14.32 33.03 -20.76
CA ARG A 116 -15.64 33.58 -20.43
C ARG A 116 -16.62 33.57 -21.60
N ASN A 117 -16.14 33.43 -22.83
CA ASN A 117 -16.98 33.32 -24.02
C ASN A 117 -17.45 31.87 -24.27
N ASP A 118 -16.73 30.88 -23.73
CA ASP A 118 -17.10 29.48 -23.85
C ASP A 118 -18.10 29.10 -22.76
N ARG A 119 -19.29 28.69 -23.19
CA ARG A 119 -20.34 28.24 -22.27
C ARG A 119 -20.10 26.81 -21.75
N CYS A 120 -19.06 26.14 -22.23
CA CYS A 120 -18.72 24.75 -21.95
C CYS A 120 -19.89 23.79 -22.26
N LYS A 121 -20.59 24.05 -23.39
CA LYS A 121 -21.73 23.26 -23.88
C LYS A 121 -21.47 22.65 -25.25
N THR A 122 -20.20 22.38 -25.53
CA THR A 122 -19.82 21.61 -26.71
C THR A 122 -18.84 20.53 -26.28
N PRO A 123 -18.90 19.33 -26.90
CA PRO A 123 -18.04 18.22 -26.53
C PRO A 123 -16.56 18.60 -26.52
N LEU A 124 -15.80 17.98 -25.61
CA LEU A 124 -14.34 18.07 -25.60
C LEU A 124 -13.77 17.39 -26.86
N THR A 125 -12.66 17.93 -27.34
CA THR A 125 -11.94 17.43 -28.52
C THR A 125 -11.12 16.19 -28.15
N ASN A 126 -10.50 16.21 -26.98
CA ASN A 126 -9.76 15.07 -26.46
C ASN A 126 -10.70 14.01 -25.90
N ARG A 127 -10.40 12.74 -26.18
CA ARG A 127 -11.19 11.59 -25.73
C ARG A 127 -10.69 11.07 -24.39
N LEU A 128 -11.59 10.44 -23.63
CA LEU A 128 -11.20 9.65 -22.45
C LEU A 128 -10.31 8.50 -22.90
N PRO A 129 -9.11 8.34 -22.31
CA PRO A 129 -8.34 7.11 -22.48
C PRO A 129 -9.01 5.96 -21.72
N ASP A 130 -8.95 4.76 -22.30
CA ASP A 130 -9.39 3.57 -21.60
C ASP A 130 -8.47 3.25 -20.41
N LEU A 131 -9.05 2.78 -19.31
CA LEU A 131 -8.25 2.27 -18.19
C LEU A 131 -7.46 1.02 -18.63
N PRO A 132 -6.16 0.91 -18.28
CA PRO A 132 -5.40 -0.28 -18.57
C PRO A 132 -5.94 -1.49 -17.80
N ASN A 133 -5.88 -2.69 -18.36
CA ASN A 133 -6.43 -3.88 -17.68
C ASN A 133 -5.41 -4.61 -16.79
N GLY A 134 -4.11 -4.46 -17.06
CA GLY A 134 -3.05 -5.27 -16.43
C GLY A 134 -2.73 -4.88 -14.99
N TYR A 135 -2.81 -3.59 -14.66
CA TYR A 135 -2.36 -3.08 -13.35
C TYR A 135 -3.13 -3.64 -12.15
N GLN A 136 -4.42 -3.95 -12.30
CA GLN A 136 -5.30 -4.30 -11.17
C GLN A 136 -4.83 -5.57 -10.47
N GLN A 137 -4.49 -6.60 -11.24
CA GLN A 137 -4.03 -7.87 -10.70
C GLN A 137 -2.67 -7.70 -10.00
N VAL A 138 -1.74 -6.99 -10.63
CA VAL A 138 -0.41 -6.74 -10.07
C VAL A 138 -0.49 -5.97 -8.75
N PHE A 139 -1.30 -4.91 -8.69
CA PHE A 139 -1.49 -4.15 -7.46
C PHE A 139 -2.17 -5.00 -6.38
N LYS A 140 -3.21 -5.77 -6.72
CA LYS A 140 -3.90 -6.65 -5.77
C LYS A 140 -2.93 -7.65 -5.13
N GLU A 141 -2.12 -8.32 -5.94
CA GLU A 141 -1.14 -9.29 -5.44
C GLU A 141 -0.05 -8.61 -4.59
N CYS A 142 0.48 -7.48 -5.04
CA CYS A 142 1.46 -6.72 -4.26
C CYS A 142 0.88 -6.28 -2.91
N ILE A 143 -0.32 -5.70 -2.88
CA ILE A 143 -1.00 -5.26 -1.65
C ILE A 143 -1.21 -6.43 -0.68
N SER A 144 -1.57 -7.61 -1.19
CA SER A 144 -1.88 -8.78 -0.35
C SER A 144 -0.65 -9.31 0.40
N GLU A 145 0.54 -9.14 -0.17
CA GLU A 145 1.77 -9.77 0.33
C GLU A 145 2.78 -8.75 0.90
N ALA A 146 2.59 -7.45 0.64
CA ALA A 146 3.49 -6.37 1.04
C ALA A 146 3.50 -6.09 2.56
N SER A 147 4.46 -5.27 2.99
CA SER A 147 4.38 -4.63 4.31
C SER A 147 3.20 -3.65 4.37
N PRO A 148 2.66 -3.36 5.57
CA PRO A 148 1.51 -2.45 5.71
C PRO A 148 1.68 -1.10 5.01
N GLU A 149 2.85 -0.47 5.15
CA GLU A 149 3.14 0.85 4.57
C GLU A 149 3.09 0.84 3.03
N VAL A 150 3.66 -0.19 2.42
CA VAL A 150 3.65 -0.37 0.96
C VAL A 150 2.24 -0.68 0.47
N ALA A 151 1.52 -1.57 1.18
CA ALA A 151 0.15 -1.94 0.87
C ALA A 151 -0.79 -0.73 0.92
N GLU A 152 -0.68 0.10 1.96
CA GLU A 152 -1.45 1.35 2.11
C GLU A 152 -1.17 2.33 0.97
N ARG A 153 0.10 2.52 0.58
CA ARG A 153 0.46 3.42 -0.52
C ARG A 153 -0.06 2.94 -1.88
N LEU A 154 0.07 1.64 -2.17
CA LEU A 154 -0.47 1.06 -3.41
C LEU A 154 -1.99 1.14 -3.45
N ALA A 155 -2.67 0.83 -2.35
CA ALA A 155 -4.13 0.98 -2.24
C ALA A 155 -4.57 2.44 -2.41
N TYR A 156 -3.83 3.39 -1.81
CA TYR A 156 -4.11 4.81 -1.97
C TYR A 156 -4.04 5.26 -3.43
N ILE A 157 -3.03 4.82 -4.18
CA ILE A 157 -2.91 5.12 -5.62
C ILE A 157 -4.11 4.58 -6.39
N LEU A 158 -4.56 3.35 -6.11
CA LEU A 158 -5.75 2.78 -6.76
C LEU A 158 -7.01 3.61 -6.49
N VAL A 159 -7.23 4.01 -5.25
CA VAL A 159 -8.37 4.85 -4.87
C VAL A 159 -8.31 6.18 -5.63
N ARG A 160 -7.14 6.80 -5.69
CA ARG A 160 -6.95 8.08 -6.40
C ARG A 160 -7.15 7.96 -7.91
N LEU A 161 -6.68 6.87 -8.52
CA LEU A 161 -6.89 6.56 -9.92
C LEU A 161 -8.39 6.38 -10.24
N GLN A 162 -9.11 5.60 -9.42
CA GLN A 162 -10.54 5.35 -9.62
C GLN A 162 -11.36 6.64 -9.51
N ILE A 163 -11.07 7.46 -8.48
CA ILE A 163 -11.71 8.78 -8.32
C ILE A 163 -11.41 9.68 -9.51
N HIS A 164 -10.16 9.70 -9.98
CA HIS A 164 -9.78 10.51 -11.13
C HIS A 164 -10.48 10.05 -12.42
N HIS A 165 -10.50 8.75 -12.71
CA HIS A 165 -11.19 8.20 -13.88
C HIS A 165 -12.68 8.54 -13.88
N SER A 166 -13.38 8.24 -12.78
CA SER A 166 -14.82 8.54 -12.65
C SER A 166 -15.11 10.04 -12.81
N ARG A 167 -14.29 10.93 -12.24
CA ARG A 167 -14.44 12.38 -12.43
C ARG A 167 -14.18 12.83 -13.86
N THR A 168 -13.27 12.18 -14.56
CA THR A 168 -12.93 12.51 -15.96
C THR A 168 -14.03 12.03 -16.91
N GLU A 169 -14.65 10.90 -16.60
CA GLU A 169 -15.84 10.41 -17.30
C GLU A 169 -17.02 11.39 -17.14
N SER A 170 -17.35 11.76 -15.89
CA SER A 170 -18.38 12.78 -15.64
C SER A 170 -18.06 14.12 -16.28
N LEU A 171 -16.78 14.51 -16.34
CA LEU A 171 -16.35 15.75 -16.99
C LEU A 171 -16.72 15.78 -18.48
N ILE A 172 -16.62 14.67 -19.19
CA ILE A 172 -17.02 14.61 -20.61
C ILE A 172 -18.52 14.82 -20.76
N GLU A 173 -19.31 14.19 -19.90
CA GLU A 173 -20.76 14.36 -19.87
C GLU A 173 -21.14 15.81 -19.56
N ASP A 174 -20.40 16.47 -18.65
CA ASP A 174 -20.65 17.85 -18.24
C ASP A 174 -20.46 18.86 -19.39
N PHE A 175 -19.60 18.56 -20.37
CA PHE A 175 -19.35 19.37 -21.57
C PHE A 175 -20.34 19.09 -22.72
N SER A 176 -21.31 18.17 -22.55
CA SER A 176 -22.34 17.92 -23.55
C SER A 176 -23.28 19.14 -23.73
N PRO A 177 -23.85 19.35 -24.94
CA PRO A 177 -24.83 20.41 -25.17
C PRO A 177 -26.05 20.36 -24.26
N GLU A 178 -26.45 19.15 -23.85
CA GLU A 178 -27.63 18.86 -23.04
C GLU A 178 -27.35 18.95 -21.53
N SER A 179 -26.08 19.04 -21.13
CA SER A 179 -25.69 19.13 -19.73
C SER A 179 -26.24 20.39 -19.07
N THR A 180 -26.75 20.26 -17.85
CA THR A 180 -27.13 21.38 -16.98
C THR A 180 -26.01 21.78 -16.02
N ALA A 181 -24.87 21.10 -16.04
CA ALA A 181 -23.77 21.35 -15.13
C ALA A 181 -23.15 22.73 -15.35
N LEU A 182 -22.83 23.42 -14.25
CA LEU A 182 -22.05 24.66 -14.26
C LEU A 182 -20.59 24.32 -14.00
N LEU A 183 -19.76 24.49 -15.02
CA LEU A 183 -18.33 24.21 -14.95
C LEU A 183 -17.59 25.42 -14.39
N VAL A 184 -16.98 25.25 -13.22
CA VAL A 184 -16.25 26.30 -12.51
C VAL A 184 -14.74 26.06 -12.65
N PRO A 185 -13.94 27.04 -13.11
CA PRO A 185 -12.49 26.90 -13.31
C PRO A 185 -11.76 26.30 -12.11
N ARG A 186 -12.10 26.74 -10.90
CA ARG A 186 -11.50 26.23 -9.64
C ARG A 186 -11.74 24.74 -9.40
N SER A 187 -12.88 24.19 -9.83
CA SER A 187 -13.16 22.76 -9.75
C SER A 187 -12.24 21.97 -10.68
N LEU A 188 -12.04 22.46 -11.90
CA LEU A 188 -11.16 21.83 -12.88
C LEU A 188 -9.68 21.96 -12.52
N MET A 189 -9.28 23.09 -11.92
CA MET A 189 -7.96 23.24 -11.31
C MET A 189 -7.70 22.18 -10.22
N THR A 190 -8.73 21.81 -9.45
CA THR A 190 -8.63 20.70 -8.49
C THR A 190 -8.39 19.36 -9.19
N GLN A 191 -8.96 19.15 -10.38
CA GLN A 191 -8.71 17.94 -11.18
C GLN A 191 -7.28 17.92 -11.75
N VAL A 192 -6.78 19.05 -12.24
CA VAL A 192 -5.38 19.21 -12.69
C VAL A 192 -4.41 18.87 -11.55
N PHE A 193 -4.63 19.45 -10.37
CA PHE A 193 -3.86 19.14 -9.17
C PHE A 193 -3.93 17.65 -8.81
N ALA A 194 -5.13 17.06 -8.81
CA ALA A 194 -5.31 15.66 -8.46
C ALA A 194 -4.65 14.69 -9.44
N LEU A 195 -4.58 15.04 -10.73
CA LEU A 195 -3.87 14.27 -11.74
C LEU A 195 -2.35 14.36 -11.53
N ALA A 196 -1.82 15.55 -11.23
CA ALA A 196 -0.39 15.74 -10.96
C ALA A 196 0.03 15.01 -9.68
N GLU A 197 -0.83 15.00 -8.67
CA GLU A 197 -0.65 14.22 -7.46
C GLU A 197 -0.57 12.73 -7.76
N LEU A 198 -1.52 12.19 -8.53
CA LEU A 198 -1.55 10.78 -8.91
C LEU A 198 -0.27 10.39 -9.67
N GLN A 199 0.17 11.23 -10.61
CA GLN A 199 1.36 10.96 -11.39
C GLN A 199 2.65 11.05 -10.55
N SER A 200 2.69 11.96 -9.58
CA SER A 200 3.79 12.06 -8.61
C SER A 200 3.88 10.82 -7.72
N LEU A 201 2.74 10.30 -7.24
CA LEU A 201 2.69 9.06 -6.45
C LEU A 201 3.18 7.86 -7.24
N ILE A 202 2.73 7.72 -8.49
CA ILE A 202 3.18 6.64 -9.39
C ILE A 202 4.69 6.76 -9.63
N SER A 203 5.18 7.99 -9.84
CA SER A 203 6.58 8.23 -10.18
C SER A 203 7.53 7.91 -9.03
N GLN A 204 7.15 8.23 -7.79
CA GLN A 204 7.93 7.92 -6.58
C GLN A 204 8.13 6.41 -6.39
N LEU A 205 7.21 5.58 -6.89
CA LEU A 205 7.29 4.12 -6.73
C LEU A 205 8.23 3.41 -7.70
N PHE A 206 8.70 4.05 -8.78
CA PHE A 206 9.52 3.35 -9.79
C PHE A 206 10.83 2.82 -9.22
N ASP A 207 11.55 3.62 -8.43
CA ASP A 207 12.82 3.19 -7.83
C ASP A 207 12.62 2.01 -6.88
N TYR A 208 11.54 2.07 -6.08
CA TYR A 208 11.16 0.96 -5.20
C TYR A 208 10.80 -0.29 -6.00
N ALA A 209 9.96 -0.16 -7.03
CA ALA A 209 9.49 -1.27 -7.86
C ALA A 209 10.65 -1.97 -8.59
N ARG A 210 11.66 -1.21 -9.05
CA ARG A 210 12.87 -1.72 -9.68
C ARG A 210 13.88 -2.33 -8.71
N GLY A 211 13.68 -2.14 -7.39
CA GLY A 211 14.61 -2.61 -6.37
C GLY A 211 15.91 -1.80 -6.30
N THR A 212 15.93 -0.57 -6.82
CA THR A 212 17.10 0.32 -6.76
C THR A 212 17.16 1.13 -5.47
N LYS A 213 16.01 1.33 -4.81
CA LYS A 213 15.88 1.99 -3.51
C LYS A 213 14.87 1.25 -2.65
N ASP A 214 14.99 1.43 -1.33
CA ASP A 214 13.97 1.03 -0.38
C ASP A 214 12.67 1.83 -0.57
N PHE A 215 11.60 1.38 0.08
CA PHE A 215 10.32 2.04 -0.01
C PHE A 215 10.40 3.46 0.58
N ASP A 216 10.17 4.45 -0.26
CA ASP A 216 10.11 5.84 0.14
C ASP A 216 8.67 6.21 0.54
N ASN A 217 8.47 6.40 1.84
CA ASN A 217 7.19 6.86 2.39
C ASN A 217 7.18 8.38 2.66
N SER A 218 8.14 9.14 2.15
CA SER A 218 8.14 10.57 2.33
C SER A 218 6.90 11.21 1.70
N SER A 219 6.55 12.39 2.21
CA SER A 219 5.63 13.29 1.54
C SER A 219 6.13 13.62 0.14
N LEU A 220 5.19 13.83 -0.79
CA LEU A 220 5.51 14.30 -2.13
C LEU A 220 6.15 15.69 -2.06
N SER A 221 7.14 15.97 -2.90
CA SER A 221 7.61 17.35 -3.07
C SER A 221 6.62 18.14 -3.95
N VAL A 222 6.41 19.42 -3.62
CA VAL A 222 5.64 20.33 -4.46
C VAL A 222 6.25 20.46 -5.86
N ASP A 223 7.58 20.37 -5.97
CA ASP A 223 8.30 20.42 -7.26
C ASP A 223 7.91 19.29 -8.21
N SER A 224 7.45 18.15 -7.67
CA SER A 224 6.97 17.04 -8.49
C SER A 224 5.72 17.45 -9.27
N PHE A 225 4.81 18.20 -8.64
CA PHE A 225 3.59 18.70 -9.28
C PHE A 225 3.93 19.67 -10.40
N PHE A 226 4.79 20.66 -10.11
CA PHE A 226 5.23 21.64 -11.11
C PHE A 226 5.97 21.00 -12.28
N SER A 227 6.73 19.93 -12.03
CA SER A 227 7.38 19.17 -13.09
C SER A 227 6.38 18.52 -14.04
N PHE A 228 5.25 18.00 -13.54
CA PHE A 228 4.18 17.47 -14.39
C PHE A 228 3.41 18.56 -15.13
N TYR A 229 3.14 19.70 -14.49
CA TYR A 229 2.54 20.85 -15.19
C TYR A 229 3.40 21.29 -16.39
N ARG A 230 4.71 21.40 -16.19
CA ARG A 230 5.68 21.69 -17.27
C ARG A 230 5.68 20.59 -18.34
N LEU A 231 5.66 19.32 -17.95
CA LEU A 231 5.59 18.19 -18.88
C LEU A 231 4.34 18.27 -19.78
N TRP A 232 3.21 18.68 -19.22
CA TRP A 232 1.95 18.85 -19.96
C TRP A 232 1.81 20.21 -20.64
N LYS A 233 2.88 21.03 -20.65
CA LYS A 233 2.91 22.36 -21.27
C LYS A 233 1.84 23.30 -20.70
N ILE A 234 1.60 23.20 -19.39
CA ILE A 234 0.84 24.19 -18.63
C ILE A 234 1.84 25.27 -18.20
N ASP A 235 1.60 26.50 -18.62
CA ASP A 235 2.35 27.63 -18.11
C ASP A 235 1.78 28.03 -16.74
N ILE A 236 2.59 27.94 -15.70
CA ILE A 236 2.14 28.10 -14.31
C ILE A 236 1.98 29.59 -13.98
N GLU A 237 2.77 30.45 -14.64
CA GLU A 237 2.81 31.89 -14.39
C GLU A 237 1.62 32.62 -15.03
N ASP A 238 1.08 32.06 -16.13
CA ASP A 238 0.02 32.67 -16.93
C ASP A 238 -1.41 32.30 -16.49
N HIS A 239 -1.58 31.47 -15.46
CA HIS A 239 -2.88 30.84 -15.17
C HIS A 239 -3.34 30.94 -13.71
N ASP A 240 -4.28 31.87 -13.47
CA ASP A 240 -5.36 31.81 -12.47
C ASP A 240 -4.99 31.27 -11.06
N ASP A 241 -3.80 31.62 -10.56
CA ASP A 241 -3.26 31.21 -9.26
C ASP A 241 -3.07 29.67 -9.11
N LEU A 242 -2.71 28.96 -10.19
CA LEU A 242 -2.43 27.52 -10.15
C LEU A 242 -1.27 27.18 -9.20
N GLU A 243 -0.22 28.01 -9.19
CA GLU A 243 0.93 27.85 -8.28
C GLU A 243 0.48 27.92 -6.82
N GLY A 244 -0.10 29.06 -6.41
CA GLY A 244 -0.57 29.26 -5.04
C GLY A 244 -1.66 28.27 -4.65
N PHE A 245 -2.53 27.86 -5.59
CA PHE A 245 -3.48 26.77 -5.34
C PHE A 245 -2.76 25.44 -5.04
N THR A 246 -1.74 25.10 -5.82
CA THR A 246 -0.97 23.86 -5.66
C THR A 246 -0.24 23.87 -4.33
N GLU A 247 0.47 24.93 -3.97
CA GLU A 247 1.18 25.05 -2.69
C GLU A 247 0.23 24.94 -1.49
N ARG A 248 -0.91 25.63 -1.52
CA ARG A 248 -1.89 25.60 -0.42
C ARG A 248 -2.51 24.22 -0.24
N ASN A 249 -2.85 23.53 -1.33
CA ASN A 249 -3.45 22.19 -1.25
C ASN A 249 -2.41 21.12 -0.93
N HIS A 250 -1.19 21.27 -1.44
CA HIS A 250 -0.05 20.43 -1.09
C HIS A 250 0.23 20.51 0.41
N GLY A 251 0.40 21.71 0.97
CA GLY A 251 0.70 21.89 2.39
C GLY A 251 -0.38 21.32 3.31
N LYS A 252 -1.65 21.45 2.94
CA LYS A 252 -2.77 20.85 3.70
C LYS A 252 -2.75 19.32 3.72
N ARG A 253 -2.18 18.69 2.70
CA ARG A 253 -2.28 17.24 2.49
C ARG A 253 -1.00 16.48 2.84
N TRP A 254 0.15 17.14 2.70
CA TRP A 254 1.47 16.52 2.76
C TRP A 254 2.40 17.12 3.83
N ASN A 255 2.07 18.28 4.42
CA ASN A 255 2.87 18.92 5.49
C ASN A 255 2.24 18.80 6.89
N THR A 256 1.22 17.96 7.07
CA THR A 256 0.63 17.57 8.37
C THR A 256 1.15 16.23 8.82
#